data_AF-A0A961L2B7-F1
#
_entry.id   AF-A0A961L2B7-F1
#
_cell.length_a   1.000
_cell.length_b   1.000
_cell.length_c   1.000
_cell.angle_alpha   90.00
_cell.angle_beta   90.00
_cell.angle_gamma   90.00
#
_symmetry.space_group_name_H-M   'P 1'
#
loop_
_entity.id
_entity.type
_entity.pdbx_description
1 polymer ?
#
loop_
_entity_poly.entity_id
_entity_poly.type
_entity_poly.pdbx_seq_one_letter_code
_entity_poly.pdbx_strand_id
1 'polypeptide(L)'
;WPSAPRHRGLARTLVGEMHSGFTALRAACPMNLRRSYVGFAASEAVRADLARIEELWAFARRASGAEGPWLFGAYSLADVFFAPVATRIATYGLPVGEAAGAYVAAHLADPTFLEWRRAGLAEPTIQPGYDLDLPARPWPGPA
;
A
#
# COMPACT_ATOMS: atom_id res chain seq x y z
N TRP A 1 -16.61 4.59 -3.78
CA TRP A 1 -16.98 3.48 -2.89
C TRP A 1 -17.67 2.39 -3.70
N PRO A 2 -17.66 1.11 -3.27
CA PRO A 2 -18.47 0.06 -3.89
C PRO A 2 -19.97 0.42 -3.89
N SER A 3 -20.70 0.03 -4.95
CA SER A 3 -22.13 0.35 -5.10
C SER A 3 -23.02 -0.47 -4.16
N ALA A 4 -22.69 -1.75 -3.93
CA ALA A 4 -23.43 -2.62 -3.03
C ALA A 4 -23.31 -2.14 -1.57
N PRO A 5 -24.43 -1.97 -0.83
CA PRO A 5 -24.39 -1.44 0.53
C PRO A 5 -23.50 -2.22 1.50
N ARG A 6 -23.50 -3.56 1.43
CA ARG A 6 -22.65 -4.42 2.28
C ARG A 6 -21.17 -4.20 1.99
N HIS A 7 -20.78 -4.14 0.71
CA HIS A 7 -19.40 -3.91 0.31
C HIS A 7 -18.94 -2.50 0.67
N ARG A 8 -19.83 -1.50 0.54
CA ARG A 8 -19.55 -0.13 0.97
C ARG A 8 -19.32 -0.02 2.47
N GLY A 9 -20.12 -0.73 3.28
CA GLY A 9 -19.92 -0.82 4.73
C GLY A 9 -18.55 -1.40 5.06
N LEU A 10 -18.21 -2.54 4.45
CA LEU A 10 -16.92 -3.19 4.66
C LEU A 10 -15.73 -2.32 4.20
N ALA A 11 -15.83 -1.69 3.03
CA ALA A 11 -14.81 -0.78 2.52
C ALA A 11 -14.53 0.37 3.49
N ARG A 12 -15.57 0.93 4.12
CA ARG A 12 -15.41 1.99 5.13
C ARG A 12 -14.77 1.48 6.42
N THR A 13 -15.09 0.27 6.85
CA THR A 13 -14.43 -0.38 8.00
C THR A 13 -12.93 -0.54 7.74
N LEU A 14 -12.56 -1.07 6.58
CA LEU A 14 -11.15 -1.23 6.18
C LEU A 14 -10.42 0.11 6.14
N VAL A 15 -11.05 1.14 5.58
CA VAL A 15 -10.50 2.50 5.54
C VAL A 15 -10.33 3.07 6.94
N GLY A 16 -11.28 2.84 7.85
CA GLY A 16 -11.17 3.25 9.25
C GLY A 16 -9.97 2.59 9.94
N GLU A 17 -9.81 1.28 9.79
CA GLU A 17 -8.67 0.56 10.36
C GLU A 17 -7.33 1.01 9.77
N MET A 18 -7.25 1.27 8.46
CA MET A 18 -6.05 1.85 7.83
C MET A 18 -5.76 3.27 8.31
N HIS A 19 -6.79 4.08 8.57
CA HIS A 19 -6.60 5.44 9.05
C HIS A 19 -6.02 5.48 10.47
N SER A 20 -6.52 4.65 11.37
CA SER A 20 -6.18 4.69 12.80
C SER A 20 -5.18 3.62 13.27
N GLY A 21 -4.81 2.67 12.39
CA GLY A 21 -3.98 1.52 12.73
C GLY A 21 -2.60 1.52 12.08
N PHE A 22 -1.94 0.35 12.16
CA PHE A 22 -0.67 0.04 11.51
C PHE A 22 0.48 0.99 11.90
N THR A 23 0.55 1.36 13.17
CA THR A 23 1.46 2.39 13.67
C THR A 23 2.92 1.97 13.53
N ALA A 24 3.24 0.68 13.72
CA ALA A 24 4.61 0.19 13.59
C ALA A 24 5.09 0.27 12.13
N LEU A 25 4.26 -0.19 11.18
CA LEU A 25 4.53 -0.05 9.75
C LEU A 25 4.67 1.43 9.36
N ARG A 26 3.76 2.29 9.80
CA ARG A 26 3.76 3.71 9.43
C ARG A 26 4.95 4.48 9.98
N ALA A 27 5.39 4.15 11.20
CA ALA A 27 6.55 4.78 11.83
C ALA A 27 7.86 4.30 11.19
N ALA A 28 8.00 3.00 10.96
CA ALA A 28 9.24 2.42 10.43
C ALA A 28 9.39 2.62 8.91
N CYS A 29 8.28 2.71 8.18
CA CYS A 29 8.24 2.84 6.72
C CYS A 29 7.41 4.10 6.34
N PRO A 30 7.96 5.32 6.47
CA PRO A 30 7.29 6.51 5.96
C PRO A 30 7.07 6.37 4.44
N MET A 31 5.96 6.90 3.93
CA MET A 31 5.69 6.82 2.50
C MET A 31 6.57 7.82 1.75
N ASN A 32 7.48 7.31 0.92
CA ASN A 32 8.43 8.13 0.15
C ASN A 32 8.44 7.68 -1.32
N LEU A 33 7.77 8.44 -2.19
CA LEU A 33 7.64 8.12 -3.62
C LEU A 33 8.95 8.28 -4.41
N ARG A 34 9.98 8.87 -3.80
CA ARG A 34 11.28 9.16 -4.43
C ARG A 34 12.34 8.11 -4.14
N ARG A 35 12.14 7.28 -3.10
CA ARG A 35 13.15 6.33 -2.62
C ARG A 35 12.62 4.91 -2.66
N SER A 36 13.52 3.98 -2.96
CA SER A 36 13.35 2.55 -2.68
C SER A 36 14.66 2.02 -2.14
N TYR A 37 14.58 1.10 -1.18
CA TYR A 37 15.71 0.63 -0.40
C TYR A 37 15.96 -0.87 -0.59
N VAL A 38 17.19 -1.29 -0.28
CA VAL A 38 17.61 -2.69 -0.09
C VAL A 38 17.97 -2.87 1.38
N GLY A 39 17.69 -4.04 1.93
CA GLY A 39 18.19 -4.43 3.26
C GLY A 39 17.39 -3.87 4.44
N PHE A 40 16.20 -3.31 4.22
CA PHE A 40 15.31 -2.96 5.33
C PHE A 40 14.88 -4.24 6.07
N ALA A 41 15.25 -4.32 7.36
CA ALA A 41 14.87 -5.43 8.21
C ALA A 41 13.56 -5.11 8.95
N ALA A 42 12.45 -5.70 8.50
CA ALA A 42 11.18 -5.55 9.19
C ALA A 42 11.29 -6.07 10.64
N SER A 43 10.73 -5.33 11.60
CA SER A 43 10.57 -5.82 12.97
C SER A 43 9.39 -6.81 13.06
N GLU A 44 9.25 -7.51 14.19
CA GLU A 44 8.07 -8.35 14.43
C GLU A 44 6.78 -7.54 14.45
N ALA A 45 6.80 -6.33 15.01
CA ALA A 45 5.65 -5.43 15.01
C ALA A 45 5.25 -5.00 13.58
N VAL A 46 6.23 -4.71 12.71
CA VAL A 46 5.95 -4.42 11.28
C VAL A 46 5.38 -5.66 10.59
N ARG A 47 5.92 -6.85 10.87
CA ARG A 47 5.38 -8.11 10.32
C ARG A 47 3.95 -8.39 10.78
N ALA A 48 3.62 -8.10 12.03
CA ALA A 48 2.26 -8.24 12.55
C ALA A 48 1.28 -7.29 11.86
N ASP A 49 1.68 -6.03 11.63
CA ASP A 49 0.89 -5.07 10.85
C ASP A 49 0.65 -5.58 9.42
N LEU A 50 1.69 -6.11 8.75
CA LEU A 50 1.57 -6.68 7.41
C LEU A 50 0.60 -7.87 7.38
N ALA A 51 0.72 -8.80 8.32
CA ALA A 51 -0.18 -9.96 8.41
C ALA A 51 -1.65 -9.52 8.54
N ARG A 52 -1.92 -8.51 9.38
CA ARG A 52 -3.28 -7.97 9.54
C ARG A 52 -3.80 -7.30 8.26
N ILE A 53 -2.94 -6.59 7.54
CA ILE A 53 -3.29 -5.98 6.24
C ILE A 53 -3.66 -7.08 5.22
N GLU A 54 -2.87 -8.15 5.14
CA GLU A 54 -3.16 -9.27 4.25
C GLU A 54 -4.49 -9.94 4.59
N GLU A 55 -4.79 -10.13 5.88
CA GLU A 55 -6.10 -10.64 6.32
C GLU A 55 -7.26 -9.75 5.86
N LEU A 56 -7.13 -8.42 6.02
CA LEU A 56 -8.15 -7.46 5.62
C LEU A 56 -8.40 -7.50 4.11
N TRP A 57 -7.33 -7.51 3.32
CA TRP A 57 -7.44 -7.57 1.86
C TRP A 57 -8.05 -8.88 1.40
N ALA A 58 -7.60 -10.00 1.96
CA ALA A 58 -8.14 -11.31 1.63
C ALA A 58 -9.61 -11.42 2.05
N PHE A 59 -9.99 -10.87 3.21
CA PHE A 59 -11.38 -10.83 3.66
C PHE A 59 -12.26 -9.99 2.74
N ALA A 60 -11.82 -8.78 2.35
CA ALA A 60 -12.58 -7.92 1.44
C ALA A 60 -12.85 -8.59 0.09
N ARG A 61 -11.83 -9.24 -0.49
CA ARG A 61 -11.97 -9.96 -1.77
C ARG A 61 -12.90 -11.17 -1.65
N ARG A 62 -12.74 -11.99 -0.59
CA ARG A 62 -13.65 -13.13 -0.34
C ARG A 62 -15.10 -12.68 -0.13
N ALA A 63 -15.30 -11.65 0.70
CA ALA A 63 -16.65 -11.17 1.05
C ALA A 63 -17.38 -10.52 -0.12
N SER A 64 -16.64 -9.92 -1.06
CA SER A 64 -17.22 -9.25 -2.22
C SER A 64 -17.32 -10.10 -3.47
N GLY A 65 -16.59 -11.23 -3.53
CA GLY A 65 -16.46 -12.02 -4.75
C GLY A 65 -15.70 -11.27 -5.86
N ALA A 66 -14.82 -10.36 -5.48
CA ALA A 66 -14.15 -9.46 -6.42
C ALA A 66 -13.24 -10.18 -7.41
N GLU A 67 -13.50 -9.96 -8.69
CA GLU A 67 -12.59 -10.28 -9.79
C GLU A 67 -11.60 -9.12 -10.04
N GLY A 68 -10.49 -9.42 -10.70
CA GLY A 68 -9.45 -8.43 -10.96
C GLY A 68 -8.59 -8.11 -9.73
N PRO A 69 -7.78 -7.04 -9.79
CA PRO A 69 -6.80 -6.76 -8.76
C PRO A 69 -7.40 -6.07 -7.52
N TRP A 70 -8.47 -5.30 -7.65
CA TRP A 70 -8.94 -4.37 -6.60
C TRP A 70 -9.79 -5.06 -5.52
N LEU A 71 -9.82 -4.47 -4.32
CA LEU A 71 -10.40 -5.10 -3.13
C LEU A 71 -11.89 -5.43 -3.26
N PHE A 72 -12.61 -4.65 -4.06
CA PHE A 72 -14.07 -4.78 -4.28
C PHE A 72 -14.42 -4.82 -5.77
N GLY A 73 -13.50 -5.31 -6.61
CA GLY A 73 -13.68 -5.48 -8.06
C GLY A 73 -13.24 -4.25 -8.84
N ALA A 74 -14.05 -3.20 -8.82
CA ALA A 74 -13.66 -1.90 -9.38
C ALA A 74 -12.79 -1.10 -8.40
N TYR A 75 -11.86 -0.29 -8.92
CA TYR A 75 -11.04 0.60 -8.10
C TYR A 75 -11.92 1.51 -7.25
N SER A 76 -11.60 1.64 -5.97
CA SER A 76 -12.43 2.33 -5.00
C SER A 76 -11.60 3.12 -3.98
N LEU A 77 -12.27 3.89 -3.14
CA LEU A 77 -11.62 4.62 -2.05
C LEU A 77 -10.90 3.70 -1.06
N ALA A 78 -11.30 2.42 -0.93
CA ALA A 78 -10.53 1.49 -0.12
C ALA A 78 -9.11 1.32 -0.69
N ASP A 79 -9.02 1.15 -2.01
CA ASP A 79 -7.75 0.98 -2.71
C ASP A 79 -6.88 2.26 -2.61
N VAL A 80 -7.49 3.44 -2.73
CA VAL A 80 -6.81 4.74 -2.51
C VAL A 80 -6.15 4.81 -1.13
N PHE A 81 -6.85 4.40 -0.06
CA PHE A 81 -6.30 4.42 1.30
C PHE A 81 -5.17 3.41 1.51
N PHE A 82 -5.14 2.33 0.73
CA PHE A 82 -4.09 1.32 0.77
C PHE A 82 -2.96 1.56 -0.24
N ALA A 83 -3.07 2.49 -1.18
CA ALA A 83 -1.99 2.83 -2.12
C ALA A 83 -0.67 3.25 -1.40
N PRO A 84 -0.70 4.04 -0.31
CA PRO A 84 0.48 4.26 0.53
C PRO A 84 1.08 2.99 1.13
N VAL A 85 0.25 2.02 1.50
CA VAL A 85 0.71 0.74 2.05
C VAL A 85 1.37 -0.09 0.96
N ALA A 86 0.76 -0.17 -0.22
CA ALA A 86 1.34 -0.86 -1.36
C ALA A 86 2.72 -0.30 -1.71
N THR A 87 2.85 1.03 -1.68
CA THR A 87 4.13 1.72 -1.86
C THR A 87 5.14 1.28 -0.80
N ARG A 88 4.78 1.30 0.49
CA ARG A 88 5.68 0.86 1.58
C ARG A 88 6.16 -0.58 1.38
N ILE A 89 5.25 -1.49 1.07
CA ILE A 89 5.60 -2.89 0.83
C ILE A 89 6.62 -2.99 -0.31
N ALA A 90 6.36 -2.33 -1.43
CA ALA A 90 7.26 -2.36 -2.57
C ALA A 90 8.60 -1.68 -2.29
N THR A 91 8.60 -0.44 -1.81
CA THR A 91 9.81 0.39 -1.76
C THR A 91 10.78 -0.02 -0.65
N TYR A 92 10.27 -0.59 0.45
CA TYR A 92 11.10 -1.15 1.52
C TYR A 92 11.38 -2.64 1.34
N GLY A 93 10.78 -3.30 0.34
CA GLY A 93 10.98 -4.74 0.10
C GLY A 93 10.41 -5.62 1.22
N LEU A 94 9.24 -5.24 1.74
CA LEU A 94 8.62 -5.94 2.87
C LEU A 94 8.09 -7.31 2.43
N PRO A 95 8.23 -8.35 3.27
CA PRO A 95 7.74 -9.68 2.94
C PRO A 95 6.21 -9.72 3.05
N VAL A 96 5.54 -10.12 1.97
CA VAL A 96 4.10 -10.39 1.91
C VAL A 96 3.83 -11.60 1.03
N GLY A 97 2.65 -12.21 1.17
CA GLY A 97 2.21 -13.32 0.33
C GLY A 97 1.93 -12.92 -1.11
N GLU A 98 1.77 -13.92 -1.99
CA GLU A 98 1.59 -13.74 -3.43
C GLU A 98 0.38 -12.84 -3.78
N ALA A 99 -0.77 -13.05 -3.12
CA ALA A 99 -1.98 -12.27 -3.38
C ALA A 99 -1.80 -10.78 -3.02
N ALA A 100 -1.11 -10.48 -1.92
CA ALA A 100 -0.77 -9.12 -1.54
C ALA A 100 0.27 -8.52 -2.49
N GLY A 101 1.27 -9.31 -2.91
CA GLY A 101 2.25 -8.91 -3.92
C GLY A 101 1.61 -8.55 -5.25
N ALA A 102 0.61 -9.30 -5.71
CA ALA A 102 -0.15 -8.99 -6.92
C ALA A 102 -0.95 -7.68 -6.79
N TYR A 103 -1.58 -7.46 -5.64
CA TYR A 103 -2.29 -6.21 -5.33
C TYR A 103 -1.36 -5.00 -5.28
N VAL A 104 -0.15 -5.18 -4.74
CA VAL A 104 0.92 -4.17 -4.73
C VAL A 104 1.37 -3.87 -6.17
N ALA A 105 1.67 -4.89 -6.96
CA ALA A 105 2.09 -4.70 -8.36
C ALA A 105 1.01 -3.97 -9.18
N ALA A 106 -0.27 -4.29 -8.97
CA ALA A 106 -1.37 -3.59 -9.62
C ALA A 106 -1.42 -2.10 -9.26
N HIS A 107 -1.19 -1.73 -7.99
CA HIS A 107 -1.07 -0.33 -7.58
C HIS A 107 0.07 0.39 -8.29
N LEU A 108 1.26 -0.21 -8.32
CA LEU A 108 2.43 0.43 -8.91
C LEU A 108 2.31 0.59 -10.44
N ALA A 109 1.47 -0.22 -11.09
CA ALA A 109 1.19 -0.15 -12.52
C ALA A 109 -0.05 0.68 -12.88
N ASP A 110 -0.82 1.17 -11.89
CA ASP A 110 -2.01 1.97 -12.16
C ASP A 110 -1.63 3.33 -12.79
N PRO A 111 -2.24 3.73 -13.93
CA PRO A 111 -1.90 4.99 -14.59
C PRO A 111 -2.06 6.22 -13.69
N THR A 112 -3.08 6.26 -12.83
CA THR A 112 -3.30 7.38 -11.92
C THR A 112 -2.31 7.36 -10.75
N PHE A 113 -1.87 6.19 -10.29
CA PHE A 113 -0.74 6.10 -9.35
C PHE A 113 0.57 6.62 -9.99
N LEU A 114 0.86 6.24 -11.25
CA LEU A 114 2.04 6.71 -11.98
C LEU A 114 2.00 8.24 -12.17
N GLU A 115 0.82 8.79 -12.49
CA GLU A 115 0.62 10.23 -12.54
C GLU A 115 0.86 10.90 -11.19
N TRP A 116 0.33 10.34 -10.11
CA TRP A 116 0.55 10.86 -8.76
C TRP A 116 2.03 10.82 -8.36
N ARG A 117 2.75 9.74 -8.69
CA ARG A 117 4.19 9.63 -8.46
C ARG A 117 4.96 10.68 -9.26
N ARG A 118 4.63 10.87 -10.54
CA ARG A 118 5.24 11.90 -11.40
C ARG A 118 5.03 13.30 -10.82
N ALA A 119 3.82 13.61 -10.36
CA ALA A 119 3.52 14.87 -9.69
C ALA A 119 4.34 15.02 -8.39
N GLY A 120 4.42 13.97 -7.57
CA GLY A 120 5.20 13.97 -6.33
C GLY A 120 6.72 14.11 -6.55
N LEU A 121 7.24 13.68 -7.71
CA LEU A 121 8.64 13.90 -8.09
C LEU A 121 8.92 15.33 -8.57
N ALA A 122 7.90 16.04 -9.05
CA ALA A 122 8.02 17.44 -9.46
C ALA A 122 8.00 18.40 -8.25
N GLU A 123 7.55 17.94 -7.08
CA GLU A 123 7.56 18.73 -5.85
C GLU A 123 8.99 18.98 -5.36
N PRO A 124 9.37 20.25 -5.10
CA PRO A 124 10.73 20.59 -4.67
C PRO A 124 11.01 20.20 -3.20
N THR A 125 9.95 19.97 -2.41
CA THR A 125 10.05 19.75 -0.98
C THR A 125 10.45 18.32 -0.65
N ILE A 126 11.58 18.19 0.04
CA ILE A 126 12.02 16.93 0.64
C ILE A 126 11.51 16.87 2.08
N GLN A 127 10.70 15.87 2.40
CA GLN A 127 10.18 15.70 3.75
C GLN A 127 11.31 15.32 4.73
N PRO A 128 11.59 16.14 5.76
CA PRO A 128 12.60 15.81 6.75
C PRO A 128 12.27 14.52 7.49
N GLY A 129 13.26 13.64 7.68
CA GLY A 129 13.11 12.38 8.40
C GLY A 129 12.46 11.22 7.61
N TYR A 130 12.14 11.41 6.32
CA TYR A 130 11.58 10.34 5.47
C TYR A 130 12.65 9.51 4.75
N ASP A 131 13.88 10.02 4.65
CA ASP A 131 14.99 9.30 4.05
C ASP A 131 15.68 8.46 5.14
N LEU A 132 15.92 7.18 4.86
CA LEU A 132 16.66 6.26 5.73
C LEU A 132 18.11 6.16 5.28
N ASP A 133 19.01 5.88 6.22
CA ASP A 133 20.40 5.53 5.94
C ASP A 133 20.49 4.05 5.50
N LEU A 134 19.92 3.77 4.32
CA LEU A 134 19.92 2.44 3.70
C LEU A 134 20.32 2.56 2.22
N PRO A 135 20.97 1.52 1.64
CA PRO A 135 21.26 1.50 0.22
C PRO A 135 20.00 1.65 -0.63
N ALA A 136 20.07 2.54 -1.62
CA ALA A 136 18.98 2.76 -2.55
C ALA A 136 18.98 1.75 -3.71
N ARG A 137 17.79 1.49 -4.27
CA ARG A 137 17.60 0.73 -5.52
C ARG A 137 16.63 1.46 -6.47
N PRO A 138 16.58 1.07 -7.75
CA PRO A 138 15.58 1.57 -8.68
C PRO A 138 14.14 1.30 -8.19
N TRP A 139 13.20 2.11 -8.69
CA TRP A 139 11.78 1.97 -8.39
C TRP A 139 11.28 0.55 -8.75
N PRO A 140 10.54 -0.14 -7.86
CA PRO A 140 10.14 -1.54 -8.05
C PRO A 140 8.92 -1.76 -8.98
N GLY A 141 8.60 -0.81 -9.84
CA GLY A 141 7.47 -0.89 -10.76
C GLY A 141 7.76 -0.17 -12.08
N PRO A 142 6.75 -0.02 -12.95
CA PRO A 142 6.87 0.77 -14.17
C PRO A 142 7.38 2.18 -13.87
N ALA A 143 8.16 2.72 -14.82
CA ALA A 143 8.82 4.02 -14.71
C ALA A 143 7.80 5.18 -14.70
#